data_AF-A0A1F9MLH1-F1
#
_entry.id   AF-A0A1F9MLH1-F1
#
_cell.length_a   1.000
_cell.length_b   1.000
_cell.length_c   1.000
_cell.angle_alpha   90.00
_cell.angle_beta   90.00
_cell.angle_gamma   90.00
#
_symmetry.space_group_name_H-M   'P 1'
#
loop_
_entity.id
_entity.type
_entity.pdbx_description
1 polymer ?
#
loop_
_entity_poly.entity_id
_entity_poly.type
_entity_poly.pdbx_seq_one_letter_code
_entity_poly.pdbx_strand_id
1 'polypeptide(L)'
;MNQAITAERLLDEMKAMPAAELSRFFALLGARFLEDDNYTHQQMFGHLADDEFTAHEAAEYLEVSMATFRRYVRSGKLSPIHLVGRSQMFATRDLKALKRFTLGSNR
;
A
#
# COMPACT_ATOMS: atom_id res chain seq x y z
N MET A 1 -9.38 -23.38 20.84
CA MET A 1 -9.12 -23.32 19.38
C MET A 1 -9.40 -21.90 18.94
N ASN A 2 -8.37 -21.08 18.70
CA ASN A 2 -8.55 -19.72 18.15
C ASN A 2 -8.75 -19.85 16.65
N GLN A 3 -9.99 -19.78 16.18
CA GLN A 3 -10.24 -19.57 14.75
C GLN A 3 -9.83 -18.14 14.42
N ALA A 4 -8.76 -17.96 13.66
CA ALA A 4 -8.39 -16.66 13.13
C ALA A 4 -9.54 -16.17 12.23
N ILE A 5 -10.12 -15.02 12.58
CA ILE A 5 -11.12 -14.36 11.74
C ILE A 5 -10.38 -13.87 10.49
N THR A 6 -10.73 -14.41 9.33
CA THR A 6 -10.17 -13.98 8.04
C THR A 6 -10.93 -12.75 7.53
N ALA A 7 -10.26 -11.93 6.70
CA ALA A 7 -10.86 -10.73 6.13
C ALA A 7 -12.12 -11.04 5.30
N GLU A 8 -12.10 -12.15 4.56
CA GLU A 8 -13.23 -12.63 3.75
C GLU A 8 -14.43 -13.01 4.62
N ARG A 9 -14.18 -13.74 5.72
CA ARG A 9 -15.23 -14.13 6.66
C ARG A 9 -15.84 -12.93 7.37
N LEU A 10 -15.02 -11.95 7.75
CA LEU A 10 -15.49 -10.70 8.35
C LEU A 10 -16.36 -9.90 7.36
N LEU A 11 -15.97 -9.85 6.09
CA LEU A 11 -16.76 -9.18 5.05
C LEU A 11 -18.13 -9.84 4.85
N ASP A 12 -18.19 -11.17 4.87
CA ASP A 12 -19.46 -11.89 4.71
C ASP A 12 -20.37 -11.74 5.94
N GLU A 13 -19.80 -11.72 7.15
CA GLU A 13 -20.53 -11.38 8.38
C GLU A 13 -21.06 -9.93 8.34
N MET A 14 -20.33 -8.99 7.75
CA MET A 14 -20.79 -7.61 7.56
C MET A 14 -21.93 -7.49 6.55
N LYS A 15 -21.89 -8.24 5.44
CA LYS A 15 -22.99 -8.26 4.45
C LYS A 15 -24.29 -8.79 5.05
N ALA A 16 -24.21 -9.67 6.03
CA ALA A 16 -25.38 -10.24 6.71
C ALA A 16 -26.00 -9.30 7.75
N MET A 17 -25.32 -8.20 8.13
CA MET A 17 -25.84 -7.26 9.13
C MET A 17 -26.93 -6.33 8.57
N PRO A 18 -27.96 -6.00 9.37
CA PRO A 18 -28.91 -4.95 9.03
C PRO A 18 -28.21 -3.60 8.85
N ALA A 19 -28.72 -2.75 7.95
CA ALA A 19 -28.10 -1.47 7.63
C ALA A 19 -27.81 -0.58 8.85
N ALA A 20 -28.72 -0.58 9.85
CA ALA A 20 -28.54 0.18 11.09
C ALA A 20 -27.39 -0.35 11.97
N GLU A 21 -27.22 -1.68 12.03
CA GLU A 21 -26.13 -2.34 12.73
C GLU A 21 -24.79 -2.05 12.04
N LEU A 22 -24.77 -2.12 10.71
CA LEU A 22 -23.60 -1.83 9.88
C LEU A 22 -23.14 -0.37 10.04
N SER A 23 -24.07 0.59 9.99
CA SER A 23 -23.74 2.01 10.22
C SER A 23 -23.18 2.24 11.63
N ARG A 24 -23.74 1.59 12.66
CA ARG A 24 -23.22 1.66 14.02
C ARG A 24 -21.84 1.02 14.14
N PHE A 25 -21.60 -0.11 13.48
CA PHE A 25 -20.29 -0.76 13.42
C PHE A 25 -19.24 0.18 12.82
N PHE A 26 -19.51 0.81 11.68
CA PHE A 26 -18.57 1.76 11.07
C PHE A 26 -18.35 3.02 11.92
N ALA A 27 -19.38 3.49 12.63
CA ALA A 27 -19.24 4.61 13.56
C ALA A 27 -18.31 4.26 14.75
N LEU A 28 -18.45 3.05 15.32
CA LEU A 28 -17.59 2.56 16.41
C LEU A 28 -16.17 2.25 15.93
N LEU A 29 -16.03 1.69 14.74
CA LEU A 29 -14.73 1.44 14.10
C LEU A 29 -14.02 2.77 13.86
N GLY A 30 -14.70 3.74 13.24
CA GLY A 30 -14.19 5.09 13.02
C GLY A 30 -13.78 5.76 14.33
N ALA A 31 -14.65 5.76 15.35
CA ALA A 31 -14.34 6.34 16.65
C ALA A 31 -13.08 5.71 17.30
N ARG A 32 -12.92 4.39 17.22
CA ARG A 32 -11.74 3.72 17.80
C ARG A 32 -10.45 3.94 17.04
N PHE A 33 -10.52 4.08 15.72
CA PHE A 33 -9.34 4.40 14.90
C PHE A 33 -8.99 5.89 14.89
N LEU A 34 -9.98 6.77 15.14
CA LEU A 34 -9.82 8.23 15.23
C LEU A 34 -9.51 8.72 16.65
N GLU A 35 -9.90 8.02 17.72
CA GLU A 35 -9.53 8.41 19.09
C GLU A 35 -8.06 8.10 19.41
N ASP A 36 -7.45 7.11 18.73
CA ASP A 36 -6.01 6.82 18.77
C ASP A 36 -5.23 7.62 17.68
N ASP A 37 -5.75 8.78 17.25
CA ASP A 37 -5.22 9.66 16.19
C ASP A 37 -3.90 10.36 16.58
N ASN A 38 -2.85 9.58 16.77
CA ASN A 38 -1.49 10.07 16.55
C ASN A 38 -0.56 9.00 15.97
N TYR A 39 -1.11 8.01 15.26
CA TYR A 39 -0.29 7.18 14.40
C TYR A 39 0.20 8.03 13.22
N THR A 40 1.42 8.51 13.35
CA THR A 40 2.15 9.12 12.24
C THR A 40 2.12 8.19 11.03
N HIS A 41 2.24 8.73 9.82
CA HIS A 41 2.36 7.91 8.60
C HIS A 41 3.50 6.88 8.70
N GLN A 42 4.52 7.15 9.52
CA GLN A 42 5.59 6.23 9.86
C GLN A 42 5.16 5.10 10.81
N GLN A 43 4.21 5.30 11.72
CA GLN A 43 3.70 4.19 12.56
C GLN A 43 2.66 3.35 11.82
N MET A 44 1.85 3.98 10.96
CA MET A 44 0.78 3.29 10.24
C MET A 44 1.28 2.62 8.93
N PHE A 45 2.31 3.17 8.28
CA PHE A 45 2.88 2.65 7.03
C PHE A 45 4.40 2.46 7.08
N GLY A 46 5.04 2.60 8.25
CA GLY A 46 6.51 2.43 8.35
C GLY A 46 6.97 1.01 8.08
N HIS A 47 6.12 0.02 8.37
CA HIS A 47 6.39 -1.36 7.94
C HIS A 47 6.39 -1.50 6.41
N LEU A 48 5.65 -0.66 5.68
CA LEU A 48 5.74 -0.57 4.21
C LEU A 48 6.88 0.34 3.73
N ALA A 49 7.56 1.07 4.61
CA ALA A 49 8.71 1.90 4.22
C ALA A 49 9.94 1.05 3.86
N ASP A 50 9.99 -0.17 4.41
CA ASP A 50 10.99 -1.20 4.09
C ASP A 50 10.43 -2.28 3.16
N ASP A 51 9.19 -2.15 2.67
CA ASP A 51 8.63 -3.09 1.70
C ASP A 51 9.35 -2.98 0.36
N GLU A 52 9.36 -4.12 -0.33
CA GLU A 52 10.07 -4.31 -1.57
C GLU A 52 9.08 -4.77 -2.63
N PHE A 53 8.98 -4.00 -3.71
CA PHE A 53 8.06 -4.30 -4.79
C PHE A 53 8.79 -4.99 -5.93
N THR A 54 8.13 -5.99 -6.52
CA THR A 54 8.52 -6.51 -7.82
C THR A 54 8.38 -5.42 -8.88
N ALA A 55 8.99 -5.64 -10.05
CA ALA A 55 8.89 -4.70 -11.16
C ALA A 55 7.43 -4.38 -11.58
N HIS A 56 6.50 -5.33 -11.46
CA HIS A 56 5.09 -5.11 -11.80
C HIS A 56 4.39 -4.26 -10.74
N GLU A 57 4.50 -4.62 -9.47
CA GLU A 57 3.93 -3.86 -8.34
C GLU A 57 4.49 -2.42 -8.31
N ALA A 58 5.78 -2.25 -8.63
CA ALA A 58 6.40 -0.93 -8.71
C ALA A 58 5.84 -0.08 -9.87
N ALA A 59 5.55 -0.68 -11.02
CA ALA A 59 4.91 0.02 -12.14
C ALA A 59 3.46 0.42 -11.81
N GLU A 60 2.71 -0.47 -11.16
CA GLU A 60 1.36 -0.20 -10.67
C GLU A 60 1.34 0.92 -9.62
N TYR A 61 2.24 0.88 -8.64
CA TYR A 61 2.37 1.92 -7.62
C TYR A 61 2.64 3.31 -8.22
N LEU A 62 3.47 3.36 -9.26
CA LEU A 62 3.79 4.58 -10.00
C LEU A 62 2.71 4.98 -11.01
N GLU A 63 1.69 4.14 -11.21
CA GLU A 63 0.61 4.35 -12.18
C GLU A 63 1.14 4.55 -13.61
N VAL A 64 2.18 3.80 -13.98
CA VAL A 64 2.80 3.86 -15.31
C VAL A 64 2.82 2.50 -15.99
N SER A 65 2.90 2.51 -17.33
CA SER A 65 3.11 1.26 -18.07
C SER A 65 4.48 0.63 -17.76
N MET A 66 4.56 -0.71 -17.86
CA MET A 66 5.82 -1.44 -17.71
C MET A 66 6.93 -0.97 -18.67
N ALA A 67 6.56 -0.47 -19.86
CA ALA A 67 7.52 0.10 -20.80
C ALA A 67 8.17 1.39 -20.25
N THR A 68 7.36 2.26 -19.63
CA THR A 68 7.83 3.48 -18.96
C THR A 68 8.64 3.14 -17.71
N PHE A 69 8.18 2.18 -16.91
CA PHE A 69 8.94 1.70 -15.75
C PHE A 69 10.33 1.19 -16.16
N ARG A 70 10.42 0.31 -17.17
CA ARG A 70 11.71 -0.17 -17.70
C ARG A 70 12.59 0.97 -18.23
N ARG A 71 12.00 2.04 -18.77
CA ARG A 71 12.74 3.24 -19.17
C ARG A 71 13.37 3.94 -17.95
N TYR A 72 12.64 4.08 -16.85
CA TYR A 72 13.18 4.64 -15.61
C TYR A 72 14.32 3.81 -15.02
N VAL A 73 14.19 2.48 -15.07
CA VAL A 73 15.28 1.58 -14.63
C VAL A 73 16.51 1.72 -15.53
N ARG A 74 16.34 1.67 -16.86
CA ARG A 74 17.45 1.84 -17.82
C ARG A 74 18.12 3.21 -17.76
N SER A 75 17.36 4.26 -17.42
CA SER A 75 17.91 5.61 -17.25
C SER A 75 18.50 5.86 -15.87
N GLY A 76 18.55 4.86 -14.98
CA GLY A 76 19.06 4.99 -13.61
C GLY A 76 18.19 5.81 -12.66
N LYS A 77 16.95 6.15 -13.06
CA LYS A 77 16.00 6.87 -12.19
C LYS A 77 15.45 5.98 -11.07
N LEU A 78 15.46 4.68 -11.30
CA LEU A 78 15.17 3.63 -10.33
C LEU A 78 16.22 2.56 -10.46
N SER A 79 16.66 2.01 -9.33
CA SER A 79 17.60 0.89 -9.31
C SER A 79 17.02 -0.24 -8.47
N PRO A 80 17.16 -1.50 -8.91
CA PRO A 80 16.79 -2.63 -8.06
C PRO A 80 17.73 -2.69 -6.86
N ILE A 81 17.17 -2.98 -5.69
CA ILE A 81 17.93 -3.09 -4.43
C ILE A 81 18.55 -4.46 -4.26
N HIS A 82 17.87 -5.52 -4.70
CA HIS A 82 18.38 -6.88 -4.76
C HIS A 82 17.53 -7.74 -5.71
N LEU A 83 17.93 -9.00 -5.87
CA LEU A 83 17.26 -10.00 -6.69
C LEU A 83 16.71 -11.11 -5.81
N VAL A 84 15.43 -11.45 -5.97
CA VAL A 84 14.83 -12.67 -5.42
C VAL A 84 14.66 -13.66 -6.57
N GLY A 85 15.60 -14.60 -6.67
CA GLY A 85 15.72 -15.50 -7.82
C GLY A 85 16.00 -14.72 -9.11
N ARG A 86 15.01 -14.62 -10.00
CA ARG A 86 15.09 -13.84 -11.25
C ARG A 86 14.33 -12.52 -11.19
N SER A 87 13.62 -12.25 -10.08
CA SER A 87 12.82 -11.05 -9.91
C SER A 87 13.67 -9.92 -9.34
N GLN A 88 13.57 -8.74 -9.95
CA GLN A 88 14.15 -7.51 -9.43
C GLN A 88 13.21 -6.90 -8.40
N MET A 89 13.77 -6.59 -7.24
CA MET A 89 13.05 -5.95 -6.14
C MET A 89 13.44 -4.47 -6.05
N PHE A 90 12.47 -3.62 -5.78
CA PHE A 90 12.60 -2.16 -5.72
C PHE A 90 12.10 -1.65 -4.38
N ALA A 91 12.88 -0.80 -3.72
CA ALA A 91 12.47 -0.22 -2.45
C ALA A 91 11.31 0.76 -2.64
N THR A 92 10.25 0.63 -1.86
CA THR A 92 9.10 1.55 -1.88
C THR A 92 9.51 3.01 -1.61
N ARG A 93 10.56 3.24 -0.81
CA ARG A 93 11.11 4.58 -0.54
C ARG A 93 11.54 5.32 -1.81
N ASP A 94 12.16 4.61 -2.75
CA ASP A 94 12.67 5.17 -4.00
C ASP A 94 11.53 5.45 -4.97
N LEU A 95 10.53 4.55 -5.02
CA LEU A 95 9.30 4.74 -5.79
C LEU A 95 8.52 5.96 -5.29
N LYS A 96 8.39 6.12 -3.97
CA LYS A 96 7.71 7.26 -3.35
C LYS A 96 8.44 8.58 -3.65
N ALA A 97 9.77 8.58 -3.62
CA ALA A 97 10.56 9.73 -4.00
C ALA A 97 10.28 10.12 -5.47
N LEU A 98 10.35 9.15 -6.39
CA LEU A 98 10.08 9.40 -7.80
C LEU A 98 8.65 9.91 -8.05
N LYS A 99 7.64 9.28 -7.43
CA LYS A 99 6.22 9.68 -7.53
C LYS A 99 6.00 11.13 -7.09
N ARG A 100 6.68 11.57 -6.02
CA ARG A 100 6.64 12.98 -5.57
C ARG A 100 7.27 13.94 -6.57
N PHE A 101 8.40 13.58 -7.19
CA PHE A 101 9.01 14.43 -8.22
C PHE A 101 8.11 14.56 -9.46
N THR A 102 7.47 13.48 -9.89
CA THR A 102 6.62 13.50 -11.10
C THR A 102 5.26 14.18 -10.87
N LEU A 103 4.65 14.00 -9.70
CA LEU A 103 3.35 14.60 -9.37
C LEU A 103 3.47 16.03 -8.81
N GLY A 104 4.59 16.35 -8.15
CA GLY A 104 4.86 17.69 -7.62
C GLY A 104 5.28 18.70 -8.69
N SER A 105 5.77 18.25 -9.84
CA SER A 105 6.16 19.12 -10.96
C SER A 105 4.98 19.58 -11.83
N ASN A 106 3.76 19.13 -11.53
CA ASN A 106 2.55 19.43 -12.32
C ASN A 106 1.51 20.25 -11.53
N ARG A 107 1.95 20.98 -10.50
CA ARG A 107 1.15 21.93 -9.72
C ARG A 107 1.76 23.32 -9.76
#